data_AF-A7ARL9-F1
#
_entry.id   AF-A7ARL9-F1
#
_cell.length_a   1.000
_cell.length_b   1.000
_cell.length_c   1.000
_cell.angle_alpha   90.00
_cell.angle_beta   90.00
_cell.angle_gamma   90.00
#
_symmetry.space_group_name_H-M   'P 1'
#
loop_
_entity.id
_entity.type
_entity.pdbx_description
1 polymer ?
#
loop_
_entity_poly.entity_id
_entity_poly.type
_entity_poly.pdbx_seq_one_letter_code
_entity_poly.pdbx_strand_id
1 'polypeptide(L)'
;MDGGRLTDQDDHLSKQQWIWVLEDELGSLIWVTLRDETSYVGIFKSFDQYGNIFLTDSVRKVIVQAEGVFSDVYNGNLIIRGESIAYFCSLDAESYLNTFKYDGAFDCARIRKIARKRGNAPSIPSTISPLRYIPLDDALRMLKEYQDRLPVRPGVLNDMMGNDAYV
;
A
#
# COMPACT_ATOMS: atom_id res chain seq x y z
N MET A 1 -38.76 -34.72 9.99
CA MET A 1 -38.43 -33.62 10.90
C MET A 1 -37.16 -32.97 10.36
N ASP A 2 -37.33 -31.74 9.90
CA ASP A 2 -36.36 -30.67 9.61
C ASP A 2 -34.99 -30.99 8.98
N GLY A 3 -34.98 -31.00 7.65
CA GLY A 3 -33.83 -30.55 6.87
C GLY A 3 -33.82 -29.02 6.84
N GLY A 4 -33.05 -28.41 7.73
CA GLY A 4 -32.92 -26.95 7.83
C GLY A 4 -32.36 -26.35 6.55
N ARG A 5 -33.16 -25.50 5.88
CA ARG A 5 -32.67 -24.56 4.87
C ARG A 5 -31.70 -23.61 5.56
N LEU A 6 -30.40 -23.76 5.28
CA LEU A 6 -29.45 -22.67 5.46
C LEU A 6 -29.89 -21.55 4.51
N THR A 7 -30.42 -20.48 5.09
CA THR A 7 -31.00 -19.37 4.35
C THR A 7 -29.90 -18.55 3.69
N ASP A 8 -30.05 -18.23 2.39
CA ASP A 8 -29.19 -17.33 1.59
C ASP A 8 -28.83 -16.00 2.31
N GLN A 9 -29.61 -15.64 3.33
CA GLN A 9 -29.46 -14.47 4.17
C GLN A 9 -28.19 -14.50 5.04
N ASP A 10 -27.76 -15.67 5.53
CA ASP A 10 -26.53 -15.82 6.32
C ASP A 10 -25.27 -15.73 5.43
N ASP A 11 -25.38 -16.19 4.17
CA ASP A 11 -24.30 -16.13 3.19
C ASP A 11 -24.08 -14.70 2.68
N HIS A 12 -25.14 -13.89 2.63
CA HIS A 12 -25.06 -12.48 2.24
C HIS A 12 -24.40 -11.62 3.32
N LEU A 13 -24.64 -11.94 4.60
CA LEU A 13 -24.01 -11.29 5.75
C LEU A 13 -22.51 -11.63 5.84
N SER A 14 -22.12 -12.87 5.54
CA SER A 14 -20.69 -13.27 5.53
C SER A 14 -19.90 -12.55 4.42
N LYS A 15 -20.50 -12.39 3.22
CA LYS A 15 -19.88 -11.69 2.08
C LYS A 15 -19.67 -10.19 2.28
N GLN A 16 -20.37 -9.56 3.22
CA GLN A 16 -20.21 -8.13 3.54
C GLN A 16 -19.20 -7.85 4.66
N GLN A 17 -18.68 -8.89 5.32
CA GLN A 17 -17.78 -8.73 6.48
C GLN A 17 -16.52 -7.92 6.16
N TRP A 18 -16.00 -8.00 4.93
CA TRP A 18 -14.81 -7.24 4.54
C TRP A 18 -15.06 -5.73 4.45
N ILE A 19 -16.26 -5.29 4.06
CA ILE A 19 -16.63 -3.87 4.00
C ILE A 19 -16.58 -3.27 5.41
N TRP A 20 -17.17 -3.96 6.39
CA TRP A 20 -17.14 -3.52 7.79
C TRP A 20 -15.72 -3.40 8.34
N VAL A 21 -14.85 -4.36 8.01
CA VAL A 21 -13.42 -4.28 8.37
C VAL A 21 -12.73 -3.07 7.75
N LEU A 22 -13.09 -2.69 6.51
CA LEU A 22 -12.56 -1.49 5.87
C LEU A 22 -13.10 -0.19 6.47
N GLU A 23 -14.38 -0.17 6.90
CA GLU A 23 -14.94 0.98 7.60
C GLU A 23 -14.18 1.29 8.89
N ASP A 24 -13.79 0.25 9.63
CA ASP A 24 -12.97 0.39 10.85
C ASP A 24 -11.59 1.01 10.56
N GLU A 25 -11.06 0.81 9.36
CA GLU A 25 -9.76 1.37 8.93
C GLU A 25 -9.85 2.83 8.48
N LEU A 26 -11.04 3.44 8.41
CA LEU A 26 -11.17 4.86 8.08
C LEU A 26 -10.45 5.74 9.11
N GLY A 27 -9.59 6.62 8.59
CA GLY A 27 -8.71 7.50 9.36
C GLY A 27 -7.37 6.87 9.75
N SER A 28 -7.10 5.63 9.37
CA SER A 28 -5.78 5.02 9.51
C SER A 28 -4.80 5.51 8.43
N LEU A 29 -3.51 5.35 8.69
CA LEU A 29 -2.47 5.46 7.67
C LEU A 29 -2.44 4.14 6.90
N ILE A 30 -2.53 4.18 5.57
CA ILE A 30 -2.49 2.96 4.76
C ILE A 30 -1.38 3.02 3.70
N TRP A 31 -0.84 1.85 3.37
CA TRP A 31 -0.01 1.61 2.19
C TRP A 31 -0.88 1.08 1.06
N VAL A 32 -0.76 1.62 -0.14
CA VAL A 32 -1.47 1.17 -1.33
C VAL A 32 -0.46 0.87 -2.42
N THR A 33 -0.50 -0.34 -2.97
CA THR A 33 0.31 -0.72 -4.13
C THR A 33 -0.59 -0.91 -5.32
N LEU A 34 -0.27 -0.22 -6.42
CA LEU A 34 -0.95 -0.37 -7.69
C LEU A 34 -0.37 -1.55 -8.48
N ARG A 35 -1.09 -1.98 -9.52
CA ARG A 35 -0.67 -3.07 -10.41
C ARG A 35 0.60 -2.77 -11.21
N ASP A 36 0.94 -1.49 -11.37
CA ASP A 36 2.17 -1.02 -12.01
C ASP A 36 3.33 -0.85 -11.03
N GLU A 37 3.22 -1.44 -9.84
CA GLU A 37 4.20 -1.37 -8.74
C GLU A 37 4.32 0.02 -8.08
N THR A 38 3.54 1.01 -8.54
CA THR A 38 3.49 2.32 -7.90
C THR A 38 2.92 2.20 -6.49
N SER A 39 3.65 2.74 -5.51
CA SER A 39 3.25 2.69 -4.11
C SER A 39 2.86 4.06 -3.59
N TYR A 40 1.74 4.13 -2.87
CA TYR A 40 1.24 5.33 -2.20
C TYR A 40 1.10 5.08 -0.70
N VAL A 41 1.30 6.13 0.07
CA VAL A 41 1.00 6.16 1.51
C VAL A 41 0.14 7.36 1.79
N GLY A 42 -0.93 7.20 2.56
CA GLY A 42 -1.82 8.30 2.89
C GLY A 42 -2.83 7.93 3.96
N ILE A 43 -3.64 8.92 4.37
CA ILE A 43 -4.70 8.74 5.35
C ILE A 43 -5.97 8.31 4.63
N PHE A 44 -6.49 7.14 4.98
CA PHE A 44 -7.68 6.57 4.36
C PHE A 44 -8.94 7.31 4.80
N LYS A 45 -9.71 7.88 3.86
CA LYS A 45 -10.86 8.74 4.18
C LYS A 45 -12.20 8.20 3.73
N SER A 46 -12.25 7.58 2.56
CA SER A 46 -13.47 6.92 2.09
C SER A 46 -13.11 5.87 1.06
N PHE A 47 -14.07 4.97 0.83
CA PHE A 47 -14.03 4.01 -0.25
C PHE A 47 -15.44 3.80 -0.80
N ASP A 48 -15.54 3.13 -1.93
CA ASP A 48 -16.82 2.68 -2.49
C ASP A 48 -16.85 1.17 -2.73
N GLN A 49 -18.01 0.67 -3.17
CA GLN A 49 -18.23 -0.75 -3.48
C GLN A 49 -17.39 -1.28 -4.65
N TYR A 50 -16.79 -0.40 -5.47
CA TYR A 50 -15.91 -0.76 -6.59
C TYR A 50 -14.44 -0.81 -6.16
N GLY A 51 -14.15 -0.56 -4.88
CA GLY A 51 -12.80 -0.50 -4.34
C GLY A 51 -12.07 0.79 -4.69
N ASN A 52 -12.76 1.82 -5.20
CA ASN A 52 -12.14 3.13 -5.33
C ASN A 52 -11.87 3.67 -3.92
N ILE A 53 -10.71 4.28 -3.72
CA ILE A 53 -10.32 4.82 -2.41
C ILE A 53 -9.93 6.29 -2.51
N PHE A 54 -10.24 7.02 -1.44
CA PHE A 54 -9.84 8.41 -1.28
C PHE A 54 -8.84 8.54 -0.12
N LEU A 55 -7.70 9.14 -0.43
CA LEU A 55 -6.61 9.39 0.50
C LEU A 55 -6.38 10.89 0.67
N THR A 56 -6.09 11.32 1.90
CA THR A 56 -5.56 12.66 2.18
C THR A 56 -4.12 12.57 2.67
N ASP A 57 -3.39 13.68 2.61
CA ASP A 57 -1.96 13.76 2.96
C ASP A 57 -1.14 12.67 2.26
N SER A 58 -1.53 12.32 1.03
CA SER A 58 -0.95 11.23 0.28
C SER A 58 0.41 11.59 -0.30
N VAL A 59 1.31 10.62 -0.28
CA VAL A 59 2.62 10.66 -0.92
C VAL A 59 2.79 9.42 -1.80
N ARG A 60 3.35 9.60 -2.98
CA ARG A 60 3.89 8.49 -3.77
C ARG A 60 5.29 8.17 -3.29
N LYS A 61 5.57 6.90 -3.05
CA LYS A 61 6.88 6.39 -2.63
C LYS A 61 7.73 6.03 -3.85
N VAL A 62 8.96 6.53 -3.86
CA VAL A 62 10.03 6.11 -4.77
C VAL A 62 11.07 5.40 -3.91
N ILE A 63 11.19 4.09 -4.05
CA ILE A 63 12.08 3.28 -3.20
C ILE A 63 13.14 2.63 -4.08
N VAL A 64 14.40 2.82 -3.71
CA VAL A 64 15.54 2.16 -4.34
C VAL A 64 16.10 1.17 -3.32
N GLN A 65 15.49 -0.01 -3.25
CA GLN A 65 15.80 -1.02 -2.21
C GLN A 65 17.28 -1.44 -2.22
N ALA A 66 17.87 -1.57 -3.40
CA ALA A 66 19.27 -1.97 -3.57
C ALA A 66 20.26 -1.03 -2.86
N GLU A 67 19.90 0.26 -2.77
CA GLU A 67 20.73 1.31 -2.17
C GLU A 67 20.25 1.70 -0.76
N GLY A 68 19.17 1.09 -0.27
CA GLY A 68 18.61 1.40 1.05
C GLY A 68 18.08 2.83 1.18
N VAL A 69 17.60 3.43 0.08
CA VAL A 69 17.12 4.81 0.06
C VAL A 69 15.68 4.93 -0.46
N PHE A 70 15.04 6.04 -0.10
CA PHE A 70 13.71 6.38 -0.60
C PHE A 70 13.54 7.88 -0.78
N SER A 71 12.53 8.25 -1.56
CA SER A 71 12.03 9.62 -1.68
C SER A 71 10.52 9.62 -1.84
N ASP A 72 9.92 10.79 -1.62
CA ASP A 72 8.47 10.98 -1.61
C ASP A 72 8.06 12.07 -2.59
N VAL A 73 6.95 11.85 -3.28
CA VAL A 73 6.27 12.88 -4.05
C VAL A 73 4.94 13.19 -3.39
N TYR A 74 4.77 14.40 -2.88
CA TYR A 74 3.53 14.80 -2.22
C TYR A 74 2.40 14.98 -3.25
N ASN A 75 1.30 14.27 -3.03
CA ASN A 75 0.10 14.31 -3.88
C ASN A 75 -1.10 14.97 -3.19
N GLY A 76 -1.06 15.14 -1.86
CA GLY A 76 -2.15 15.75 -1.12
C GLY A 76 -3.41 14.88 -1.13
N ASN A 77 -4.46 15.32 -1.81
CA ASN A 77 -5.71 14.58 -1.92
C ASN A 77 -5.70 13.72 -3.19
N LEU A 78 -5.88 12.41 -3.03
CA LEU A 78 -5.74 11.45 -4.11
C LEU A 78 -6.93 10.49 -4.14
N ILE A 79 -7.55 10.36 -5.31
CA ILE A 79 -8.54 9.32 -5.59
C ILE A 79 -7.84 8.25 -6.44
N ILE A 80 -7.89 7.00 -6.00
CA ILE A 80 -7.33 5.85 -6.71
C ILE A 80 -8.47 4.96 -7.16
N ARG A 81 -8.45 4.58 -8.43
CA ARG A 81 -9.45 3.69 -9.03
C ARG A 81 -9.22 2.24 -8.59
N GLY A 82 -10.26 1.55 -8.16
CA GLY A 82 -10.16 0.23 -7.53
C GLY A 82 -9.51 -0.83 -8.42
N GLU A 83 -9.79 -0.80 -9.73
CA GLU A 83 -9.17 -1.74 -10.68
C GLU A 83 -7.64 -1.60 -10.78
N SER A 84 -7.10 -0.43 -10.48
CA SER A 84 -5.66 -0.15 -10.50
C SER A 84 -4.94 -0.65 -9.25
N ILE A 85 -5.68 -0.93 -8.17
CA ILE A 85 -5.12 -1.37 -6.89
C ILE A 85 -4.79 -2.86 -7.00
N ALA A 86 -3.56 -3.21 -6.61
CA ALA A 86 -3.17 -4.60 -6.40
C ALA A 86 -3.53 -5.03 -4.97
N TYR A 87 -3.08 -4.26 -3.98
CA TYR A 87 -3.42 -4.45 -2.57
C TYR A 87 -3.20 -3.17 -1.77
N PHE A 88 -3.76 -3.13 -0.56
CA PHE A 88 -3.46 -2.11 0.43
C PHE A 88 -3.55 -2.68 1.84
N CYS A 89 -2.87 -2.03 2.78
CA CYS A 89 -2.86 -2.44 4.18
C CYS A 89 -2.71 -1.25 5.14
N SER A 90 -3.26 -1.39 6.34
CA SER A 90 -3.06 -0.44 7.42
C SER A 90 -1.60 -0.46 7.89
N LEU A 91 -1.04 0.71 8.15
CA LEU A 91 0.30 0.88 8.69
C LEU A 91 0.24 1.39 10.13
N ASP A 92 1.10 0.82 10.98
CA ASP A 92 1.42 1.43 12.27
C ASP A 92 2.40 2.59 12.05
N ALA A 93 2.09 3.75 12.66
CA ALA A 93 2.86 4.97 12.45
C ALA A 93 4.29 4.87 12.96
N GLU A 94 4.54 4.20 14.10
CA GLU A 94 5.89 4.05 14.63
C GLU A 94 6.71 3.09 13.77
N SER A 95 6.12 1.98 13.35
CA SER A 95 6.74 1.02 12.44
C SER A 95 7.10 1.69 11.11
N TYR A 96 6.20 2.51 10.57
CA TYR A 96 6.45 3.30 9.37
C TYR A 96 7.62 4.27 9.53
N LEU A 97 7.67 5.05 10.61
CA LEU A 97 8.77 5.98 10.91
C LEU A 97 10.08 5.27 11.30
N ASN A 98 10.00 3.99 11.65
CA ASN A 98 11.16 3.14 11.87
C ASN A 98 11.75 2.62 10.56
N THR A 99 10.91 2.28 9.59
CA THR A 99 11.37 1.86 8.26
C THR A 99 11.79 3.03 7.38
N PHE A 100 11.05 4.15 7.39
CA PHE A 100 11.31 5.31 6.53
C PHE A 100 11.91 6.47 7.34
N LYS A 101 13.24 6.59 7.31
CA LYS A 101 13.98 7.63 8.01
C LYS A 101 14.04 8.91 7.19
N TYR A 102 13.09 9.79 7.46
CA TYR A 102 13.07 11.16 6.93
C TYR A 102 14.21 12.00 7.51
N ASP A 103 14.58 13.05 6.79
CA ASP A 103 15.42 14.10 7.34
C ASP A 103 14.65 14.98 8.34
N GLY A 104 15.36 15.89 9.00
CA GLY A 104 14.79 16.75 10.06
C GLY A 104 13.73 17.76 9.61
N ALA A 105 13.47 17.91 8.31
CA ALA A 105 12.43 18.83 7.80
C ALA A 105 11.04 18.18 7.77
N PHE A 106 10.93 16.86 7.94
CA PHE A 106 9.66 16.17 7.87
C PHE A 106 8.90 16.21 9.20
N ASP A 107 7.64 16.68 9.17
CA ASP A 107 6.78 16.70 10.34
C ASP A 107 6.27 15.28 10.71
N CYS A 108 7.14 14.53 11.39
CA CYS A 108 6.83 13.20 11.91
C CYS A 108 5.72 13.25 12.97
N ALA A 109 5.55 14.38 13.67
CA ALA A 109 4.51 14.54 14.68
C ALA A 109 3.12 14.58 14.04
N ARG A 110 3.01 15.14 12.83
CA ARG A 110 1.77 15.13 12.03
C ARG A 110 1.27 13.73 11.76
N ILE A 111 2.13 12.81 11.29
CA ILE A 111 1.72 11.41 11.01
C ILE A 111 1.22 10.74 12.29
N ARG A 112 1.95 10.88 13.40
CA ARG A 112 1.55 10.30 14.69
C ARG A 112 0.22 10.83 15.21
N LYS A 113 -0.12 12.08 14.90
CA LYS A 113 -1.36 12.72 15.33
C LYS A 113 -2.56 12.32 14.48
N ILE A 114 -2.35 12.15 13.17
CA ILE A 114 -3.44 11.94 12.21
C ILE A 114 -3.75 10.45 12.04
N ALA A 115 -2.75 9.57 12.10
CA ALA A 115 -2.97 8.14 12.04
C ALA A 115 -3.68 7.68 13.32
N ARG A 116 -4.92 7.18 13.21
CA ARG A 116 -5.60 6.51 14.33
C ARG A 116 -4.69 5.41 14.86
N LYS A 117 -4.26 5.54 16.12
CA LYS A 117 -3.45 4.52 16.79
C LYS A 117 -4.32 3.29 17.06
N ARG A 118 -4.08 2.18 16.35
CA ARG A 118 -4.62 0.87 16.76
C ARG A 118 -4.09 0.58 18.18
N GLY A 119 -4.99 0.24 19.09
CA GLY A 119 -4.62 -0.10 20.47
C GLY A 119 -3.62 -1.26 20.49
N ASN A 120 -2.47 -1.05 21.13
CA ASN A 120 -1.42 -2.05 21.46
C ASN A 120 -1.31 -3.29 20.55
N ALA A 121 -1.21 -3.10 19.22
CA ALA A 121 -0.71 -4.18 18.38
C ALA A 121 0.79 -4.36 18.68
N PRO A 122 1.27 -5.59 18.93
CA PRO A 122 2.70 -5.83 19.12
C PRO A 122 3.44 -5.36 17.86
N SER A 123 4.42 -4.48 18.04
CA SER A 123 5.29 -4.04 16.96
C SER A 123 6.01 -5.26 16.39
N ILE A 124 5.63 -5.70 15.20
CA ILE A 124 6.36 -6.76 14.51
C ILE A 124 7.73 -6.17 14.17
N PRO A 125 8.86 -6.78 14.61
CA PRO A 125 10.18 -6.26 14.27
C PRO A 125 10.32 -6.22 12.75
N SER A 126 10.64 -5.05 12.21
CA SER A 126 10.86 -4.89 10.77
C SER A 126 12.06 -5.72 10.36
N THR A 127 11.84 -6.75 9.55
CA THR A 127 12.93 -7.52 8.92
C THR A 127 13.70 -6.69 7.89
N ILE A 128 13.13 -5.56 7.49
CA ILE A 128 13.66 -4.65 6.46
C ILE A 128 14.58 -3.64 7.14
N SER A 129 15.79 -3.50 6.61
CA SER A 129 16.72 -2.45 7.01
C SER A 129 16.09 -1.06 6.83
N PRO A 130 16.29 -0.12 7.77
CA PRO A 130 15.74 1.22 7.66
C PRO A 130 16.26 1.92 6.40
N LEU A 131 15.33 2.52 5.65
CA LEU A 131 15.60 3.27 4.43
C LEU A 131 15.86 4.74 4.76
N ARG A 132 16.86 5.34 4.11
CA ARG A 132 17.23 6.75 4.28
C ARG A 132 16.57 7.63 3.22
N TYR A 133 16.05 8.78 3.64
CA TYR A 133 15.51 9.77 2.70
C TYR A 133 16.62 10.43 1.87
N ILE A 134 16.33 10.60 0.57
CA ILE A 134 17.12 11.40 -0.38
C ILE A 134 16.20 12.29 -1.24
N PRO A 135 16.72 13.38 -1.83
CA PRO A 135 15.97 14.19 -2.78
C PRO A 135 15.41 13.39 -3.95
N LEU A 136 14.25 13.79 -4.47
CA LEU A 136 13.52 13.06 -5.52
C LEU A 136 14.36 12.85 -6.78
N ASP A 137 15.07 13.88 -7.24
CA ASP A 137 15.88 13.81 -8.45
C ASP A 137 16.99 12.76 -8.33
N ASP A 138 17.60 12.64 -7.14
CA ASP A 138 18.61 11.64 -6.86
C ASP A 138 18.01 10.23 -6.82
N ALA A 139 16.84 10.06 -6.20
CA ALA A 139 16.14 8.78 -6.16
C ALA A 139 15.72 8.30 -7.55
N LEU A 140 15.19 9.20 -8.39
CA LEU A 140 14.79 8.88 -9.76
C LEU A 140 16.00 8.50 -10.63
N ARG A 141 17.12 9.20 -10.46
CA ARG A 141 18.38 8.88 -11.15
C ARG A 141 18.85 7.47 -10.77
N MET A 142 18.91 7.16 -9.47
CA MET A 142 19.33 5.84 -8.99
C MET A 142 18.38 4.72 -9.43
N LEU A 143 17.06 4.96 -9.39
CA LEU A 143 16.07 3.98 -9.83
C LEU A 143 16.23 3.65 -11.32
N LYS A 144 16.46 4.67 -12.14
CA LYS A 144 16.72 4.49 -13.57
C LYS A 144 18.00 3.69 -13.82
N GLU A 145 19.09 4.03 -13.14
CA GLU A 145 20.34 3.28 -13.23
C GLU A 145 20.18 1.81 -12.81
N TYR A 146 19.34 1.53 -11.80
CA TYR A 146 19.03 0.17 -11.38
C TYR A 146 18.23 -0.60 -12.44
N GLN A 147 17.21 0.02 -13.02
CA GLN A 147 16.40 -0.57 -14.10
C GLN A 147 17.25 -0.87 -15.35
N ASP A 148 18.15 0.04 -15.73
CA ASP A 148 19.04 -0.13 -16.88
C ASP A 148 20.05 -1.29 -16.68
N ARG A 149 20.37 -1.65 -15.42
CA ARG A 149 21.26 -2.77 -15.09
C ARG A 149 20.56 -4.13 -15.07
N LEU A 150 19.23 -4.16 -14.96
CA LEU A 150 18.48 -5.42 -14.99
C LEU A 150 18.50 -5.97 -16.42
N PRO A 151 18.91 -7.23 -16.64
CA PRO A 151 18.82 -7.82 -17.96
C PRO A 151 17.34 -7.86 -18.37
N VAL A 152 17.02 -7.28 -19.53
CA VAL A 152 15.73 -7.49 -20.19
C VAL A 152 15.66 -8.97 -20.51
N ARG A 153 15.08 -9.79 -19.63
CA ARG A 153 14.87 -11.21 -19.90
C ARG A 153 13.79 -11.31 -20.97
N PRO A 154 14.12 -11.67 -22.22
CA PRO A 154 13.10 -11.92 -23.23
C PRO A 154 12.45 -13.25 -22.85
N GLY A 155 11.29 -13.22 -22.19
CA GLY A 155 10.56 -14.43 -21.83
C GLY A 155 9.75 -14.38 -20.52
N VAL A 156 10.00 -13.43 -19.62
CA VAL A 156 9.29 -13.40 -18.31
C VAL A 156 7.79 -13.14 -18.46
N LEU A 157 7.39 -12.34 -19.46
CA LEU A 157 5.97 -12.13 -19.79
C LEU A 157 5.28 -13.41 -20.29
N ASN A 158 5.97 -14.28 -21.03
CA ASN A 158 5.41 -15.55 -21.50
C ASN A 158 5.26 -16.58 -20.35
N ASP A 159 6.14 -16.54 -19.35
CA ASP A 159 6.02 -17.39 -18.17
C ASP A 159 4.90 -16.94 -17.20
N MET A 160 4.56 -15.64 -17.19
CA MET A 160 3.50 -15.08 -16.36
C MET A 160 2.11 -15.15 -17.00
N MET A 161 2.03 -15.04 -18.33
CA MET A 161 0.78 -15.24 -19.08
C MET A 161 0.60 -16.72 -19.39
N GLY A 162 0.31 -17.50 -18.34
CA GLY A 162 0.12 -18.94 -18.38
C GLY A 162 -0.44 -19.42 -19.72
N ASN A 163 0.38 -20.21 -20.40
CA ASN A 163 0.14 -20.96 -21.63
C ASN A 163 -1.37 -21.07 -21.98
N ASP A 164 -1.76 -20.42 -23.07
CA ASP A 164 -3.00 -20.73 -23.79
C ASP A 164 -2.96 -22.21 -24.21
N ALA A 165 -3.47 -23.07 -23.35
CA ALA A 165 -3.68 -24.49 -23.63
C ALA A 165 -5.17 -24.81 -23.47
N TYR A 166 -5.98 -24.24 -24.37
CA TYR A 166 -7.22 -24.87 -24.80
C TYR A 166 -7.04 -25.25 -26.27
N VAL A 167 -6.59 -26.49 -26.49
CA VAL A 167 -6.84 -27.27 -27.71
C VAL A 167 -8.13 -28.03 -27.51
#